data_AF-A0AA35PRV7-F1
#
_entry.id   AF-A0AA35PRV7-F1
#
_cell.length_a   1.000
_cell.length_b   1.000
_cell.length_c   1.000
_cell.angle_alpha   90.00
_cell.angle_beta   90.00
_cell.angle_gamma   90.00
#
_symmetry.space_group_name_H-M   'P 1'
#
loop_
_entity.id
_entity.type
_entity.pdbx_description
1 polymer ?
#
loop_
_entity_poly.entity_id
_entity_poly.type
_entity_poly.pdbx_seq_one_letter_code
_entity_poly.pdbx_strand_id
1 'polypeptide(L)'
;MNAPCGALQLFLATTLQLHYCAATTILPHPTNEMEPVVEPVTEVVRFLEVFSRSACQAKETMVSLDKEYPDLVISHLIVPSCVALKRCVGCCADESAQCMPSRTYTVTMEVLLLSKFQRSHLQQLTFEEHATCECRPKEVYRLPTHSPSCAPCPDRKKRVNPLTCECVCKRDSVRCQQRGWEFNKATCRCVKHRRRSGRKAKA
;
A
#
# COMPACT_ATOMS: atom_id res chain seq x y z
N MET A 1 17.87 -54.40 31.99
CA MET A 1 18.76 -55.29 32.76
C MET A 1 19.95 -54.46 33.22
N ASN A 2 20.02 -54.30 34.54
CA ASN A 2 21.03 -53.80 35.48
C ASN A 2 22.35 -53.14 34.99
N ALA A 3 22.63 -51.99 35.62
CA ALA A 3 23.77 -51.06 35.49
C ALA A 3 25.01 -51.47 36.33
N PRO A 4 25.92 -50.56 36.74
CA PRO A 4 26.95 -49.77 36.04
C PRO A 4 28.37 -50.09 36.56
N CYS A 5 29.43 -49.49 36.01
CA CYS A 5 30.71 -49.39 36.73
C CYS A 5 31.31 -47.99 36.57
N GLY A 6 31.32 -47.25 37.67
CA GLY A 6 32.12 -46.04 37.85
C GLY A 6 33.21 -46.27 38.89
N ALA A 7 34.39 -45.71 38.63
CA ALA A 7 35.44 -45.38 39.60
C ALA A 7 36.14 -44.12 39.03
N LEU A 8 35.99 -42.93 39.62
CA LEU A 8 36.85 -42.31 40.67
C LEU A 8 38.36 -42.43 40.33
N GLN A 9 39.23 -41.39 40.28
CA GLN A 9 39.17 -39.95 40.54
C GLN A 9 40.38 -39.22 39.89
N LEU A 10 40.16 -37.93 39.56
CA LEU A 10 41.03 -36.73 39.70
C LEU A 10 42.50 -36.76 39.19
N PHE A 11 42.90 -35.75 38.40
CA PHE A 11 43.79 -34.64 38.81
C PHE A 11 44.03 -33.61 37.67
N LEU A 12 43.59 -32.37 37.96
CA LEU A 12 44.16 -31.02 37.73
C LEU A 12 44.79 -30.58 36.39
N ALA A 13 44.54 -29.29 36.11
CA ALA A 13 44.85 -28.51 34.91
C ALA A 13 46.28 -27.94 34.83
N THR A 14 46.56 -27.30 33.68
CA THR A 14 47.67 -26.37 33.32
C THR A 14 48.96 -27.07 32.83
N THR A 15 49.69 -26.67 31.77
CA THR A 15 49.90 -25.39 31.07
C THR A 15 50.37 -25.62 29.61
N LEU A 16 50.20 -24.56 28.81
CA LEU A 16 50.73 -24.27 27.48
C LEU A 16 52.26 -24.43 27.37
N GLN A 17 52.79 -24.94 26.25
CA GLN A 17 53.82 -24.28 25.42
C GLN A 17 54.19 -25.11 24.17
N LEU A 18 54.45 -24.33 23.11
CA LEU A 18 54.71 -24.67 21.71
C LEU A 18 55.91 -25.60 21.49
N HIS A 19 55.91 -26.37 20.39
CA HIS A 19 57.08 -26.54 19.49
C HIS A 19 56.66 -26.94 18.05
N TYR A 20 57.03 -26.05 17.12
CA TYR A 20 57.34 -26.22 15.68
C TYR A 20 56.29 -26.77 14.69
N CYS A 21 55.70 -25.97 13.78
CA CYS A 21 56.25 -25.27 12.58
C CYS A 21 56.62 -26.17 11.39
N ALA A 22 55.66 -26.21 10.44
CA ALA A 22 55.75 -25.98 8.98
C ALA A 22 56.96 -26.45 8.14
N ALA A 23 56.66 -27.26 7.13
CA ALA A 23 57.21 -27.17 5.76
C ALA A 23 56.24 -27.85 4.78
N THR A 24 55.33 -27.10 4.13
CA THR A 24 55.40 -26.69 2.71
C THR A 24 55.54 -27.82 1.68
N THR A 25 54.40 -28.17 1.05
CA THR A 25 54.36 -28.55 -0.37
C THR A 25 53.16 -27.87 -1.03
N ILE A 26 53.44 -26.67 -1.56
CA ILE A 26 53.11 -26.19 -2.91
C ILE A 26 51.72 -26.56 -3.45
N LEU A 27 50.85 -25.54 -3.59
CA LEU A 27 49.71 -25.55 -4.50
C LEU A 27 50.15 -25.83 -5.94
N PRO A 28 49.31 -26.55 -6.68
CA PRO A 28 48.84 -26.01 -7.95
C PRO A 28 47.31 -26.03 -8.02
N HIS A 29 46.71 -24.85 -8.17
CA HIS A 29 45.48 -24.69 -8.96
C HIS A 29 45.90 -24.59 -10.44
N PRO A 30 45.06 -24.84 -11.48
CA PRO A 30 43.68 -25.30 -11.53
C PRO A 30 43.50 -26.56 -12.42
N THR A 31 42.31 -27.17 -12.41
CA THR A 31 41.38 -27.24 -13.56
C THR A 31 40.32 -28.31 -13.33
N ASN A 32 39.06 -27.90 -13.48
CA ASN A 32 37.89 -28.74 -13.73
C ASN A 32 37.33 -29.56 -12.56
N GLU A 33 36.97 -28.86 -11.48
CA GLU A 33 35.76 -29.26 -10.74
C GLU A 33 34.59 -28.96 -11.71
N MET A 34 34.08 -29.99 -12.37
CA MET A 34 32.82 -29.89 -13.11
C MET A 34 31.75 -29.56 -12.08
N GLU A 35 31.49 -28.26 -11.86
CA GLU A 35 30.18 -27.82 -11.38
C GLU A 35 29.16 -28.59 -12.23
N PRO A 36 28.19 -29.28 -11.63
CA PRO A 36 27.17 -29.93 -12.41
C PRO A 36 26.57 -28.84 -13.29
N VAL A 37 26.75 -28.99 -14.60
CA VAL A 37 26.04 -28.20 -15.59
C VAL A 37 24.58 -28.47 -15.26
N VAL A 38 23.95 -27.55 -14.54
CA VAL A 38 22.51 -27.48 -14.45
C VAL A 38 22.11 -27.10 -15.86
N GLU A 39 22.02 -28.10 -16.73
CA GLU A 39 21.28 -27.95 -17.97
C GLU A 39 19.95 -27.34 -17.55
N PRO A 40 19.55 -26.19 -18.10
CA PRO A 40 18.26 -25.63 -17.79
C PRO A 40 17.25 -26.63 -18.30
N VAL A 41 16.78 -27.52 -17.42
CA VAL A 41 15.63 -28.35 -17.70
C VAL A 41 14.51 -27.33 -17.89
N THR A 42 14.14 -27.09 -19.14
CA THR A 42 12.95 -26.32 -19.50
C THR A 42 11.74 -27.18 -19.16
N GLU A 43 11.58 -27.54 -17.89
CA GLU A 43 10.42 -28.24 -17.40
C GLU A 43 9.25 -27.27 -17.45
N VAL A 44 8.30 -27.55 -18.34
CA VAL A 44 7.11 -26.73 -18.47
C VAL A 44 6.24 -26.94 -17.23
N VAL A 45 6.23 -25.94 -16.35
CA VAL A 45 5.29 -25.86 -15.22
C VAL A 45 3.87 -25.95 -15.77
N ARG A 46 3.11 -26.97 -15.36
CA ARG A 46 1.78 -27.25 -15.90
C ARG A 46 0.78 -26.18 -15.48
N PHE A 47 -0.24 -25.95 -16.30
CA PHE A 47 -1.26 -24.91 -16.07
C PHE A 47 -1.88 -24.94 -14.66
N LEU A 48 -2.29 -26.13 -14.19
CA LEU A 48 -2.91 -26.26 -12.86
C LEU A 48 -1.95 -25.87 -11.73
N GLU A 49 -0.65 -26.14 -11.90
CA GLU A 49 0.36 -25.74 -10.94
C GLU A 49 0.55 -24.22 -10.97
N VAL A 50 0.65 -23.61 -12.15
CA VAL A 50 0.72 -22.14 -12.30
C VAL A 50 -0.50 -21.50 -11.62
N PHE A 51 -1.70 -21.96 -11.94
CA PHE A 51 -2.96 -21.45 -11.39
C PHE A 51 -3.04 -21.59 -9.87
N SER A 52 -2.66 -22.76 -9.33
CA SER A 52 -2.67 -22.99 -7.88
C SER A 52 -1.62 -22.13 -7.17
N ARG A 53 -0.41 -22.03 -7.71
CA ARG A 53 0.67 -21.22 -7.13
C ARG A 53 0.37 -19.73 -7.21
N SER A 54 -0.37 -19.28 -8.23
CA SER A 54 -0.74 -17.87 -8.39
C SER A 54 -2.06 -17.49 -7.74
N ALA A 55 -2.82 -18.45 -7.18
CA ALA A 55 -4.12 -18.18 -6.57
C ALA A 55 -4.06 -17.17 -5.41
N CYS A 56 -5.15 -16.42 -5.25
CA CYS A 56 -5.32 -15.47 -4.14
C CYS A 56 -5.22 -16.16 -2.78
N GLN A 57 -4.16 -15.87 -2.03
CA GLN A 57 -3.92 -16.44 -0.70
C GLN A 57 -3.01 -15.55 0.15
N ALA A 58 -3.01 -15.80 1.47
CA ALA A 58 -2.10 -15.13 2.39
C ALA A 58 -0.69 -15.73 2.22
N LYS A 59 0.28 -14.90 1.82
CA LYS A 59 1.70 -15.30 1.73
C LYS A 59 2.58 -14.28 2.42
N GLU A 60 3.74 -14.72 2.84
CA GLU A 60 4.75 -13.83 3.38
C GLU A 60 5.29 -12.90 2.29
N THR A 61 5.32 -11.61 2.61
CA THR A 61 5.77 -10.54 1.73
C THR A 61 6.63 -9.56 2.51
N MET A 62 7.64 -8.97 1.85
CA MET A 62 8.47 -7.95 2.47
C MET A 62 7.77 -6.59 2.39
N VAL A 63 7.38 -6.07 3.55
CA VAL A 63 6.67 -4.80 3.68
C VAL A 63 7.64 -3.74 4.18
N SER A 64 7.71 -2.64 3.46
CA SER A 64 8.61 -1.52 3.75
C SER A 64 8.10 -0.69 4.93
N LEU A 65 8.95 -0.45 5.93
CA LEU A 65 8.56 0.21 7.18
C LEU A 65 8.35 1.72 7.03
N ASP A 66 9.05 2.35 6.08
CA ASP A 66 8.90 3.76 5.73
C ASP A 66 7.52 4.10 5.17
N LYS A 67 6.87 3.14 4.49
CA LYS A 67 5.53 3.30 3.94
C LYS A 67 4.44 3.10 4.98
N GLU A 68 4.60 2.13 5.88
CA GLU A 68 3.63 1.83 6.95
C GLU A 68 3.76 2.85 8.11
N TYR A 69 4.97 3.34 8.39
CA TYR A 69 5.26 4.30 9.47
C TYR A 69 6.09 5.48 8.98
N PRO A 70 5.51 6.35 8.12
CA PRO A 70 6.23 7.50 7.58
C PRO A 70 6.74 8.47 8.66
N ASP A 71 6.02 8.58 9.78
CA ASP A 71 6.35 9.49 10.89
C ASP A 71 7.69 9.16 11.55
N LEU A 72 8.09 7.87 11.57
CA LEU A 72 9.34 7.43 12.20
C LEU A 72 10.56 7.81 11.36
N VAL A 73 10.44 7.79 10.03
CA VAL A 73 11.55 8.04 9.09
C VAL A 73 11.95 9.52 9.04
N ILE A 74 11.09 10.43 9.50
CA ILE A 74 11.39 11.87 9.56
C ILE A 74 12.56 12.15 10.53
N SER A 75 12.66 11.38 11.61
CA SER A 75 13.61 11.63 12.70
C SER A 75 14.62 10.50 12.94
N HIS A 76 14.30 9.28 12.51
CA HIS A 76 15.11 8.10 12.76
C HIS A 76 15.36 7.29 11.48
N LEU A 77 16.50 6.62 11.43
CA LEU A 77 16.71 5.54 10.46
C LEU A 77 16.21 4.22 11.09
N ILE A 78 15.32 3.52 10.39
CA ILE A 78 14.70 2.27 10.86
C ILE A 78 15.51 1.06 10.37
N VAL A 79 15.84 0.13 11.27
CA VAL A 79 16.57 -1.10 10.96
C VAL A 79 15.81 -2.31 11.54
N PRO A 80 15.43 -3.31 10.73
CA PRO A 80 15.58 -3.37 9.27
C PRO A 80 14.69 -2.34 8.55
N SER A 81 14.89 -2.12 7.25
CA SER A 81 14.03 -1.22 6.46
C SER A 81 12.69 -1.85 6.05
N CYS A 82 12.59 -3.17 6.11
CA CYS A 82 11.38 -3.94 5.80
C CYS A 82 11.23 -5.14 6.73
N VAL A 83 9.99 -5.61 6.89
CA VAL A 83 9.63 -6.77 7.71
C VAL A 83 8.82 -7.77 6.89
N ALA A 84 8.94 -9.05 7.23
CA ALA A 84 8.18 -10.12 6.60
C ALA A 84 6.78 -10.22 7.23
N LEU A 85 5.73 -10.00 6.45
CA LEU A 85 4.34 -10.06 6.90
C LEU A 85 3.48 -10.88 5.94
N LYS A 86 2.50 -11.60 6.48
CA LYS A 86 1.46 -12.24 5.68
C LYS A 86 0.52 -11.19 5.10
N ARG A 87 0.50 -11.09 3.76
CA ARG A 87 -0.43 -10.25 3.00
C ARG A 87 -1.13 -11.07 1.93
N CYS A 88 -2.31 -10.62 1.54
CA CYS A 88 -3.06 -11.25 0.46
C CYS A 88 -2.41 -10.89 -0.86
N VAL A 89 -1.95 -11.92 -1.57
CA VAL A 89 -1.31 -11.79 -2.88
C VAL A 89 -1.82 -12.89 -3.81
N GLY A 90 -1.59 -12.70 -5.11
CA GLY A 90 -2.05 -13.62 -6.15
C GLY A 90 -3.11 -13.00 -7.04
N CYS A 91 -3.54 -13.79 -8.02
CA CYS A 91 -4.56 -13.41 -9.00
C CYS A 91 -5.89 -14.10 -8.70
N CYS A 92 -6.97 -13.42 -9.09
CA CYS A 92 -8.29 -14.01 -9.21
C CYS A 92 -8.50 -14.50 -10.64
N ALA A 93 -9.44 -15.45 -10.82
CA ALA A 93 -9.78 -15.94 -12.16
C ALA A 93 -10.42 -14.87 -13.05
N ASP A 94 -11.13 -13.92 -12.43
CA ASP A 94 -11.74 -12.76 -13.10
C ASP A 94 -10.95 -11.49 -12.76
N GLU A 95 -10.56 -10.73 -13.79
CA GLU A 95 -9.88 -9.44 -13.64
C GLU A 95 -10.77 -8.37 -13.02
N SER A 96 -12.09 -8.55 -13.06
CA SER A 96 -13.06 -7.71 -12.36
C SER A 96 -13.03 -7.92 -10.84
N ALA A 97 -12.38 -8.98 -10.35
CA ALA A 97 -12.16 -9.24 -8.94
C ALA A 97 -10.77 -8.82 -8.45
N GLN A 98 -10.66 -8.55 -7.16
CA GLN A 98 -9.42 -8.25 -6.45
C GLN A 98 -9.25 -9.19 -5.26
N CYS A 99 -8.01 -9.61 -5.02
CA CYS A 99 -7.64 -10.42 -3.87
C CYS A 99 -7.59 -9.54 -2.61
N MET A 100 -8.52 -9.77 -1.67
CA MET A 100 -8.70 -8.95 -0.47
C MET A 100 -8.69 -9.82 0.80
N PRO A 101 -8.25 -9.28 1.95
CA PRO A 101 -8.34 -10.01 3.21
C PRO A 101 -9.80 -10.20 3.64
N SER A 102 -10.14 -11.42 4.04
CA SER A 102 -11.43 -11.73 4.69
C SER A 102 -11.30 -11.77 6.22
N ARG A 103 -10.10 -12.06 6.75
CA ARG A 103 -9.78 -12.00 8.17
C ARG A 103 -8.35 -11.51 8.36
N THR A 104 -8.14 -10.69 9.38
CA THR A 104 -6.85 -10.11 9.74
C THR A 104 -6.59 -10.25 11.24
N TYR A 105 -5.33 -10.15 11.63
CA TYR A 105 -4.88 -10.05 13.02
C TYR A 105 -3.67 -9.12 13.10
N THR A 106 -3.35 -8.66 14.30
CA THR A 106 -2.19 -7.80 14.53
C THR A 106 -1.01 -8.60 15.05
N VAL A 107 0.20 -8.20 14.62
CA VAL A 107 1.47 -8.74 15.11
C VAL A 107 2.37 -7.59 15.51
N THR A 108 2.99 -7.72 16.68
CA THR A 108 3.97 -6.76 17.18
C THR A 108 5.37 -7.26 16.86
N MET A 109 6.20 -6.40 16.26
CA MET A 109 7.60 -6.70 15.94
C MET A 109 8.50 -5.60 16.51
N GLU A 110 9.73 -5.97 16.86
CA GLU A 110 10.75 -5.02 17.32
C GLU A 110 11.63 -4.58 16.16
N VAL A 111 11.88 -3.27 16.11
CA VAL A 111 12.78 -2.64 15.15
C VAL A 111 13.74 -1.71 15.90
N LEU A 112 14.93 -1.53 15.34
CA LEU A 112 15.93 -0.61 15.89
C LEU A 112 15.76 0.76 15.24
N LEU A 113 15.54 1.79 16.06
CA LEU A 113 15.56 3.18 15.63
C LEU A 113 16.93 3.78 15.91
N LEU A 114 17.62 4.21 14.85
CA LEU A 114 18.89 4.91 14.92
C LEU A 114 18.63 6.42 14.86
N SER A 115 18.94 7.12 15.95
CA SER A 115 18.87 8.59 16.01
C SER A 115 20.25 9.21 15.77
N LYS A 116 20.29 10.36 15.10
CA LYS A 116 21.54 11.14 14.94
C LYS A 116 21.93 11.91 16.20
N PHE A 117 20.93 12.33 16.97
CA PHE A 117 21.10 13.24 18.12
C PHE A 117 20.80 12.57 19.46
N GLN A 118 20.16 11.40 19.46
CA GLN A 118 19.82 10.64 20.66
C GLN A 118 20.41 9.23 20.59
N ARG A 119 20.27 8.47 21.68
CA ARG A 119 20.64 7.05 21.68
C ARG A 119 19.70 6.25 20.79
N SER A 120 20.22 5.20 20.16
CA SER A 120 19.40 4.22 19.49
C SER A 120 18.61 3.40 20.49
N HIS A 121 17.40 2.99 20.12
CA HIS A 121 16.53 2.17 20.97
C HIS A 121 15.72 1.17 20.15
N LEU A 122 15.32 0.08 20.80
CA LEU A 122 14.36 -0.87 20.25
C LEU A 122 12.95 -0.30 20.42
N GLN A 123 12.19 -0.31 19.33
CA GLN A 123 10.81 0.14 19.27
C GLN A 123 9.93 -1.01 18.83
N GLN A 124 8.82 -1.20 19.55
CA GLN A 124 7.76 -2.13 19.14
C GLN A 124 6.81 -1.42 18.17
N LEU A 125 6.59 -2.04 17.01
CA LEU A 125 5.65 -1.62 15.98
C LEU A 125 4.62 -2.72 15.75
N THR A 126 3.37 -2.34 15.45
CA THR A 126 2.23 -3.26 15.36
C THR A 126 1.65 -3.26 13.96
N PHE A 127 1.81 -4.37 13.26
CA PHE A 127 1.40 -4.54 11.88
C PHE A 127 0.11 -5.35 11.76
N GLU A 128 -0.63 -5.12 10.68
CA GLU A 128 -1.72 -6.00 10.27
C GLU A 128 -1.20 -7.14 9.36
N GLU A 129 -1.51 -8.37 9.76
CA GLU A 129 -1.33 -9.58 8.97
C GLU A 129 -2.68 -10.14 8.49
N HIS A 130 -2.68 -10.70 7.28
CA HIS A 130 -3.86 -11.31 6.70
C HIS A 130 -3.86 -12.81 7.01
N ALA A 131 -4.92 -13.30 7.65
CA ALA A 131 -5.08 -14.74 7.95
C ALA A 131 -5.68 -15.50 6.76
N THR A 132 -6.74 -14.94 6.16
CA THR A 132 -7.46 -15.55 5.04
C THR A 132 -7.76 -14.50 3.98
N CYS A 133 -7.78 -14.93 2.72
CA CYS A 133 -7.96 -14.07 1.56
C CYS A 133 -9.07 -14.60 0.66
N GLU A 134 -9.80 -13.69 0.00
CA GLU A 134 -10.88 -14.02 -0.92
C GLU A 134 -10.86 -13.08 -2.13
N CYS A 135 -11.30 -13.60 -3.27
CA CYS A 135 -11.55 -12.80 -4.46
C CYS A 135 -12.90 -12.10 -4.31
N ARG A 136 -12.88 -10.77 -4.23
CA ARG A 136 -14.09 -9.93 -4.15
C ARG A 136 -14.20 -9.08 -5.42
N PRO A 137 -15.40 -8.82 -5.95
CA PRO A 137 -15.57 -7.87 -7.04
C PRO A 137 -14.92 -6.54 -6.69
N LYS A 138 -14.15 -5.96 -7.62
CA LYS A 138 -13.63 -4.61 -7.46
C LYS A 138 -14.84 -3.69 -7.33
N GLU A 139 -14.83 -2.84 -6.31
CA GLU A 139 -15.64 -1.62 -6.29
C GLU A 139 -15.16 -0.81 -7.49
N VAL A 140 -15.80 -1.03 -8.64
CA VAL A 140 -15.69 -0.11 -9.76
C VAL A 140 -16.41 1.12 -9.23
N TYR A 141 -15.66 2.00 -8.55
CA TYR A 141 -15.92 3.41 -8.66
C TYR A 141 -15.89 3.67 -10.15
N ARG A 142 -17.07 3.56 -10.76
CA ARG A 142 -17.36 4.29 -11.96
C ARG A 142 -17.11 5.73 -11.52
N LEU A 143 -15.87 6.21 -11.65
CA LEU A 143 -15.70 7.51 -12.28
C LEU A 143 -16.69 7.43 -13.44
N PRO A 144 -17.68 8.31 -13.53
CA PRO A 144 -18.65 8.28 -14.60
C PRO A 144 -17.89 8.50 -15.92
N THR A 145 -17.24 7.47 -16.47
CA THR A 145 -16.72 7.41 -17.83
C THR A 145 -17.87 7.25 -18.82
N HIS A 146 -19.07 6.97 -18.30
CA HIS A 146 -20.27 7.63 -18.77
C HIS A 146 -20.73 8.54 -17.65
N SER A 147 -20.54 9.86 -17.81
CA SER A 147 -21.46 10.78 -17.18
C SER A 147 -22.87 10.22 -17.38
N PRO A 148 -23.81 10.34 -16.41
CA PRO A 148 -25.20 10.32 -16.83
C PRO A 148 -25.22 11.33 -17.98
N SER A 149 -25.61 10.91 -19.18
CA SER A 149 -25.73 11.84 -20.29
C SER A 149 -26.84 12.79 -19.89
N CYS A 150 -26.51 13.78 -19.05
CA CYS A 150 -27.47 14.70 -18.51
C CYS A 150 -28.07 15.36 -19.74
N ALA A 151 -29.39 15.33 -19.85
CA ALA A 151 -30.05 15.94 -20.99
C ALA A 151 -29.57 17.39 -21.13
N PRO A 152 -29.23 17.86 -22.34
CA PRO A 152 -28.89 19.25 -22.54
C PRO A 152 -30.00 20.16 -22.01
N CYS A 153 -29.62 21.27 -21.36
CA CYS A 153 -30.59 22.22 -20.88
C CYS A 153 -31.43 22.79 -22.04
N PRO A 154 -32.77 22.87 -21.91
CA PRO A 154 -33.63 23.41 -22.97
C PRO A 154 -33.35 24.90 -23.24
N ASP A 155 -32.89 25.65 -22.23
CA ASP A 155 -32.47 27.03 -22.37
C ASP A 155 -30.97 27.12 -22.69
N ARG A 156 -30.64 27.64 -23.88
CA ARG A 156 -29.25 27.86 -24.35
C ARG A 156 -28.43 28.78 -23.44
N LYS A 157 -29.08 29.58 -22.58
CA LYS A 157 -28.41 30.45 -21.60
C LYS A 157 -27.96 29.71 -20.34
N LYS A 158 -28.36 28.45 -20.17
CA LYS A 158 -27.97 27.58 -19.06
C LYS A 158 -26.93 26.55 -19.51
N ARG A 159 -26.14 26.09 -18.57
CA ARG A 159 -25.20 24.96 -18.71
C ARG A 159 -25.57 23.91 -17.68
N VAL A 160 -25.38 22.64 -18.03
CA VAL A 160 -25.62 21.54 -17.09
C VAL A 160 -24.46 21.44 -16.12
N ASN A 161 -24.76 21.27 -14.83
CA ASN A 161 -23.76 20.94 -13.82
C ASN A 161 -23.40 19.44 -13.96
N PRO A 162 -22.14 19.08 -14.25
CA PRO A 162 -21.76 17.69 -14.48
C PRO A 162 -21.85 16.79 -13.24
N LEU A 163 -21.90 17.35 -12.03
CA LEU A 163 -22.03 16.57 -10.79
C LEU A 163 -23.50 16.43 -10.34
N THR A 164 -24.35 17.42 -10.61
CA THR A 164 -25.76 17.43 -10.13
C THR A 164 -26.81 17.29 -11.24
N CYS A 165 -26.39 17.32 -12.51
CA CYS A 165 -27.25 17.44 -13.70
C CYS A 165 -28.21 18.65 -13.70
N GLU A 166 -28.03 19.63 -12.80
CA GLU A 166 -28.90 20.82 -12.76
C GLU A 166 -28.51 21.87 -13.81
N CYS A 167 -29.51 22.58 -14.34
CA CYS A 167 -29.31 23.65 -15.31
C CYS A 167 -29.01 24.99 -14.62
N VAL A 168 -27.76 25.44 -14.69
CA VAL A 168 -27.28 26.68 -14.07
C VAL A 168 -27.01 27.74 -15.13
N CYS A 169 -27.35 29.00 -14.85
CA CYS A 169 -27.09 30.11 -15.77
C CYS A 169 -25.60 30.26 -16.11
N LYS A 170 -25.28 30.43 -17.40
CA LYS A 170 -23.90 30.69 -17.89
C LYS A 170 -23.29 31.98 -17.33
N ARG A 171 -24.13 32.98 -17.06
CA ARG A 171 -23.72 34.28 -16.51
C ARG A 171 -24.00 34.36 -15.01
N ASP A 172 -23.10 34.99 -14.27
CA ASP A 172 -23.24 35.30 -12.84
C ASP A 172 -24.19 36.48 -12.55
N SER A 173 -24.61 36.62 -11.30
CA SER A 173 -25.43 37.74 -10.82
C SER A 173 -24.64 39.03 -10.61
N VAL A 174 -23.31 38.95 -10.53
CA VAL A 174 -22.42 40.06 -10.15
C VAL A 174 -22.57 41.21 -11.12
N ARG A 175 -22.62 40.90 -12.43
CA ARG A 175 -22.75 41.90 -13.49
C ARG A 175 -24.09 42.66 -13.50
N CYS A 176 -25.15 42.09 -12.92
CA CYS A 176 -26.44 42.76 -12.77
C CYS A 176 -26.48 43.67 -11.53
N GLN A 177 -25.90 43.20 -10.42
CA GLN A 177 -25.86 43.93 -9.16
C GLN A 177 -25.07 45.23 -9.28
N GLN A 178 -23.96 45.25 -10.04
CA GLN A 178 -23.20 46.47 -10.34
C GLN A 178 -24.02 47.55 -11.05
N ARG A 179 -25.09 47.17 -11.76
CA ARG A 179 -25.99 48.10 -12.47
C ARG A 179 -27.28 48.41 -11.68
N GLY A 180 -27.36 47.96 -10.43
CA GLY A 180 -28.56 48.07 -9.59
C GLY A 180 -29.75 47.29 -10.15
N TRP A 181 -29.51 46.18 -10.85
CA TRP A 181 -30.52 45.29 -11.42
C TRP A 181 -30.49 43.93 -10.71
N GLU A 182 -31.64 43.27 -10.65
CA GLU A 182 -31.76 41.95 -10.01
C GLU A 182 -31.59 40.84 -11.05
N PHE A 183 -30.77 39.83 -10.74
CA PHE A 183 -30.59 38.70 -11.64
C PHE A 183 -31.67 37.64 -11.42
N ASN A 184 -32.50 37.41 -12.43
CA ASN A 184 -33.50 36.36 -12.41
C ASN A 184 -32.86 35.02 -12.80
N LYS A 185 -32.67 34.14 -11.81
CA LYS A 185 -32.06 32.80 -11.98
C LYS A 185 -32.88 31.86 -12.87
N ALA A 186 -34.22 32.05 -12.95
CA ALA A 186 -35.08 31.21 -13.78
C ALA A 186 -34.90 31.51 -15.28
N THR A 187 -34.70 32.78 -15.64
CA THR A 187 -34.60 33.25 -17.04
C THR A 187 -33.17 33.64 -17.46
N CYS A 188 -32.22 33.64 -16.53
CA CYS A 188 -30.84 34.09 -16.71
C CYS A 188 -30.72 35.51 -17.29
N ARG A 189 -31.59 36.43 -16.85
CA ARG A 189 -31.61 37.84 -17.29
C ARG A 189 -31.52 38.80 -16.10
N CYS A 190 -30.88 39.94 -16.31
CA CYS A 190 -30.97 41.06 -15.37
C CYS A 190 -32.30 41.79 -15.59
N VAL A 191 -33.03 42.06 -14.51
CA VAL A 191 -34.31 42.75 -14.53
C VAL A 191 -34.19 44.02 -13.69
N LYS A 192 -34.69 45.15 -14.19
CA LYS A 192 -34.67 46.43 -13.47
C LYS A 192 -35.64 46.34 -12.29
N HIS A 193 -35.25 46.87 -11.12
CA HIS A 193 -36.19 47.01 -10.01
C HIS A 193 -37.40 47.84 -10.47
N ARG A 194 -38.58 47.23 -10.48
CA ARG A 194 -39.83 47.99 -10.55
C ARG A 194 -39.92 48.76 -9.24
N ARG A 195 -39.63 50.06 -9.27
CA ARG A 195 -40.02 50.96 -8.18
C ARG A 195 -41.52 50.79 -8.01
N ARG A 196 -41.98 50.20 -6.89
CA ARG A 196 -43.39 50.26 -6.51
C ARG A 196 -43.76 51.74 -6.50
N SER A 197 -44.63 52.16 -7.42
CA SER A 197 -45.24 53.48 -7.36
C SER A 197 -46.04 53.51 -6.06
N GLY A 198 -45.50 54.16 -5.04
CA GLY A 198 -46.25 54.50 -3.85
C GLY A 198 -47.45 55.34 -4.31
N ARG A 199 -48.66 54.78 -4.20
CA ARG A 199 -49.87 55.59 -4.08
C ARG A 199 -49.62 56.48 -2.85
N LYS A 200 -49.34 57.77 -3.07
CA LYS A 200 -49.46 58.76 -2.01
C LYS A 200 -50.90 58.71 -1.53
N ALA A 201 -51.11 58.28 -0.28
CA ALA A 201 -52.32 58.59 0.44
C ALA A 201 -52.42 60.13 0.50
N LYS A 202 -53.50 60.67 -0.06
CA LYS A 202 -53.83 62.09 0.01
C LYS A 202 -54.58 62.28 1.33
N ALA A 203 -54.12 63.23 2.14
CA ALA A 203 -54.83 63.75 3.29
C ALA A 203 -56.18 64.36 2.89
#